data_AF-A0A535EEA2-F1
#
_entry.id   AF-A0A535EEA2-F1
#
_cell.length_a   1.000
_cell.length_b   1.000
_cell.length_c   1.000
_cell.angle_alpha   90.00
_cell.angle_beta   90.00
_cell.angle_gamma   90.00
#
_symmetry.space_group_name_H-M   'P 1'
#
loop_
_entity.id
_entity.type
_entity.pdbx_description
1 polymer ?
#
loop_
_entity_poly.entity_id
_entity_poly.type
_entity_poly.pdbx_seq_one_letter_code
_entity_poly.pdbx_strand_id
1 'polypeptide(L)' 'MIDEGGLQTMRAALEADGYLLDVSEAGERLEARISAGPGACEDCLVPKPVLLAMLHQALGVPEQAIDLRYPGEA' A
#
# COMPACT_ATOMS: atom_id res chain seq x y z
N MET A 1 -12.33 -8.06 -7.75
CA MET A 1 -12.96 -6.99 -6.96
C MET A 1 -12.15 -6.82 -5.70
N ILE A 2 -11.50 -5.67 -5.58
CA ILE A 2 -10.81 -5.23 -4.38
C ILE A 2 -11.81 -4.65 -3.38
N ASP A 3 -11.55 -4.84 -2.10
CA ASP A 3 -12.33 -4.19 -1.05
C ASP A 3 -11.94 -2.71 -0.95
N GLU A 4 -12.78 -1.85 -1.53
CA GLU A 4 -12.55 -0.40 -1.58
C GLU A 4 -12.57 0.24 -0.17
N GLY A 5 -13.34 -0.33 0.77
CA GLY A 5 -13.42 0.17 2.15
C GLY A 5 -12.14 -0.06 2.95
N GLY A 6 -11.58 -1.27 2.84
CA GLY A 6 -10.28 -1.63 3.40
C GLY A 6 -9.15 -0.81 2.78
N LEU A 7 -9.19 -0.62 1.45
CA LEU A 7 -8.24 0.26 0.76
C LEU A 7 -8.29 1.69 1.31
N GLN A 8 -9.49 2.26 1.42
CA GLN A 8 -9.66 3.64 1.88
C GLN A 8 -9.17 3.82 3.33
N THR A 9 -9.38 2.80 4.17
CA THR A 9 -8.86 2.77 5.54
C THR A 9 -7.33 2.74 5.57
N MET A 10 -6.69 1.91 4.73
CA MET A 10 -5.23 1.88 4.63
C MET A 10 -4.65 3.18 4.09
N ARG A 11 -5.29 3.79 3.08
CA ARG A 11 -4.88 5.09 2.54
C ARG A 11 -4.93 6.16 3.62
N ALA A 12 -6.01 6.24 4.38
CA ALA A 12 -6.14 7.20 5.47
C ALA A 12 -5.07 7.01 6.57
N ALA A 13 -4.74 5.76 6.93
CA ALA A 13 -3.69 5.47 7.89
C ALA A 13 -2.32 5.93 7.38
N LEU A 14 -1.96 5.57 6.15
CA LEU A 14 -0.70 5.98 5.53
C LEU A 14 -0.61 7.50 5.32
N GLU A 15 -1.71 8.15 4.93
CA GLU A 15 -1.79 9.60 4.76
C GLU A 15 -1.57 10.33 6.09
N ALA A 16 -2.01 9.77 7.21
CA ALA A 16 -1.75 10.32 8.54
C ALA A 16 -0.24 10.28 8.89
N ASP A 17 0.47 9.27 8.41
CA ASP A 17 1.93 9.14 8.50
C ASP A 17 2.67 9.93 7.40
N GLY A 18 1.96 10.62 6.51
CA GLY A 18 2.50 11.43 5.42
C GLY A 18 2.79 10.66 4.12
N TYR A 19 2.32 9.41 4.03
CA TYR A 19 2.49 8.55 2.86
C TYR A 19 1.24 8.50 1.99
N LEU A 20 1.45 8.38 0.69
CA LEU A 20 0.38 8.22 -0.29
C LEU A 20 0.40 6.80 -0.81
N LEU A 21 -0.71 6.10 -0.69
CA LEU A 21 -0.92 4.79 -1.30
C LEU A 21 -1.79 4.94 -2.55
N ASP A 22 -1.22 4.53 -3.67
CA ASP A 22 -1.91 4.38 -4.96
C ASP A 22 -2.06 2.89 -5.26
N VAL A 23 -3.28 2.44 -5.56
CA VAL A 23 -3.54 1.04 -5.92
C VAL A 23 -4.22 1.02 -7.28
N SER A 24 -3.63 0.27 -8.20
CA SER A 24 -4.08 0.12 -9.57
C SER A 24 -4.22 -1.36 -9.91
N GLU A 25 -5.31 -1.74 -10.58
CA GLU A 25 -5.49 -3.10 -11.09
C GLU A 25 -4.64 -3.29 -12.36
N ALA A 26 -3.69 -4.23 -12.33
CA ALA A 26 -2.79 -4.58 -13.41
C ALA A 26 -3.09 -6.01 -13.91
N GLY A 27 -4.21 -6.15 -14.63
CA GLY A 27 -4.67 -7.44 -15.16
C GLY A 27 -5.11 -8.39 -14.04
N GLU A 28 -4.33 -9.45 -13.82
CA GLU A 28 -4.58 -10.44 -12.76
C GLU A 28 -3.90 -10.09 -11.42
N ARG A 29 -3.19 -8.95 -11.37
CA ARG A 29 -2.42 -8.49 -10.21
C ARG A 29 -2.87 -7.09 -9.81
N LEU A 30 -2.49 -6.67 -8.61
CA LEU A 30 -2.68 -5.33 -8.09
C LEU A 30 -1.32 -4.67 -7.91
N GLU A 31 -1.10 -3.52 -8.53
CA GLU A 31 0.05 -2.69 -8.23
C GLU A 31 -0.31 -1.74 -7.10
N ALA A 32 0.42 -1.83 -5.99
CA ALA A 32 0.32 -0.93 -4.85
C ALA A 32 1.60 -0.09 -4.76
N ARG A 33 1.51 1.20 -4.99
CA ARG A 33 2.62 2.13 -4.97
C ARG A 33 2.52 3.03 -3.75
N ILE A 34 3.54 3.01 -2.91
CA ILE A 34 3.70 3.95 -1.80
C ILE A 34 4.59 5.10 -2.26
N SER A 35 4.15 6.33 -2.00
CA SER A 35 4.94 7.54 -2.23
C SER A 35 5.12 8.28 -0.91
N ALA A 36 6.33 8.73 -0.62
CA ALA A 36 6.61 9.59 0.53
C ALA A 36 6.16 11.02 0.21
N GLY A 37 5.26 11.56 1.02
CA GLY A 37 4.91 12.97 0.98
C GLY A 37 6.02 13.85 1.56
N PRO A 38 5.88 15.18 1.49
CA PRO A 38 6.91 16.14 1.92
C PRO A 38 7.22 16.11 3.44
N GLY A 39 6.45 15.39 4.24
CA GLY A 39 6.66 15.19 5.68
C GLY A 39 6.91 13.74 6.09
N ALA A 40 6.98 12.80 5.14
CA ALA A 40 7.18 11.40 5.44
C ALA A 40 8.68 11.07 5.58
N CYS A 41 9.06 10.57 6.75
CA CYS A 41 10.40 10.05 7.00
C CYS A 41 10.51 8.62 6.49
N GLU A 42 11.31 8.36 5.44
CA GLU A 42 11.54 7.04 4.83
C GLU A 42 11.76 5.87 5.82
N ASP A 43 12.31 6.14 7.01
CA ASP A 43 12.58 5.17 8.06
C ASP A 43 11.38 4.89 9.00
N CYS A 44 10.39 5.79 9.02
CA CYS A 44 9.16 5.64 9.81
C CYS A 44 8.12 4.74 9.13
N LEU A 45 8.37 4.34 7.88
CA LEU A 45 7.45 3.47 7.15
C LEU A 45 7.51 2.05 7.75
N VAL A 46 6.33 1.46 7.95
CA VAL A 46 6.26 0.06 8.38
C VAL A 46 6.98 -0.86 7.39
N PRO A 47 7.58 -1.97 7.86
CA PRO A 47 8.27 -2.90 6.96
C PRO A 47 7.34 -3.44 5.87
N LYS A 48 7.88 -3.60 4.65
CA LYS A 48 7.18 -4.16 3.48
C LYS A 48 6.34 -5.41 3.77
N PRO A 49 6.84 -6.46 4.46
CA PRO A 49 6.02 -7.64 4.75
C PRO A 49 4.83 -7.34 5.69
N VAL A 50 4.94 -6.35 6.57
CA VAL A 50 3.84 -5.95 7.45
C VAL A 50 2.76 -5.23 6.65
N LEU A 51 3.14 -4.27 5.81
CA LEU A 51 2.19 -3.56 4.97
C LEU A 51 1.52 -4.48 3.95
N LEU A 52 2.27 -5.42 3.38
CA LEU A 52 1.74 -6.43 2.46
C LEU A 52 0.69 -7.32 3.13
N ALA A 53 0.95 -7.78 4.36
CA ALA A 53 -0.02 -8.55 5.14
C ALA A 53 -1.28 -7.72 5.47
N MET A 54 -1.12 -6.43 5.81
CA MET A 54 -2.26 -5.54 6.01
C MET A 54 -3.07 -5.33 4.73
N LEU A 55 -2.42 -5.12 3.59
CA LEU A 55 -3.08 -5.00 2.28
C LEU A 55 -3.81 -6.29 1.90
N HIS A 56 -3.20 -7.44 2.14
CA HIS A 56 -3.85 -8.74 1.92
C HIS A 56 -5.15 -8.87 2.73
N GLN A 57 -5.10 -8.54 4.02
CA GLN A 57 -6.27 -8.60 4.90
C GLN A 57 -7.33 -7.54 4.53
N ALA A 58 -6.90 -6.33 4.19
CA ALA A 58 -7.79 -5.21 3.88
C ALA A 58 -8.47 -5.38 2.52
N LEU A 59 -7.72 -5.79 1.49
CA LEU A 59 -8.20 -5.91 0.10
C LEU A 59 -8.82 -7.27 -0.19
N GLY A 60 -8.58 -8.28 0.65
CA GLY A 60 -9.09 -9.64 0.47
C GLY A 60 -8.42 -10.42 -0.68
N VAL A 61 -7.23 -9.99 -1.12
CA VAL A 61 -6.49 -10.58 -2.25
C VAL A 61 -5.16 -11.17 -1.76
N PRO A 62 -4.66 -12.26 -2.35
CA PRO A 62 -3.44 -12.90 -1.86
C PRO A 62 -2.20 -12.01 -2.04
N GLU A 63 -1.27 -12.05 -1.09
CA GLU A 63 -0.03 -11.25 -1.08
C GLU A 63 0.77 -11.40 -2.38
N GLN A 64 0.82 -12.61 -2.93
CA GLN A 64 1.50 -12.92 -4.19
C GLN A 64 0.85 -12.28 -5.43
N ALA A 65 -0.36 -11.72 -5.32
CA ALA A 65 -1.03 -10.96 -6.37
C ALA A 65 -0.86 -9.44 -6.20
N ILE A 66 -0.28 -8.98 -5.07
CA ILE A 66 -0.01 -7.57 -4.81
C ILE A 66 1.47 -7.27 -5.12
N ASP A 67 1.71 -6.42 -6.09
CA ASP A 67 3.03 -5.84 -6.38
C ASP A 67 3.17 -4.53 -5.59
N LEU A 68 3.72 -4.64 -4.38
CA LEU A 68 3.95 -3.50 -3.49
C LEU A 68 5.31 -2.86 -3.77
N ARG A 69 5.33 -1.56 -4.05
CA ARG A 69 6.56 -0.76 -4.26
C ARG A 69 6.66 0.37 -3.25
N TYR A 70 7.79 0.45 -2.57
CA TYR A 70 8.10 1.50 -1.60
C TYR A 70 8.72 2.73 -2.28
N PRO A 71 8.62 3.92 -1.65
CA PRO A 71 9.33 5.08 -2.13
C PRO A 71 10.85 4.80 -2.10
N GLY A 72 11.50 4.93 -3.26
CA GLY A 72 12.93 4.60 -3.42
C GLY A 72 13.20 3.27 -4.12
N GLU A 73 12.20 2.37 -4.22
CA GLU A 73 12.24 1.22 -5.13
C GLU A 73 11.76 1.69 -6.53
N ALA A 74 12.64 2.36 -7.27
CA ALA A 74 12.45 2.76 -8.67
C ALA A 74 13.16 1.81 -9.63
#